data_AF-A0A1H1AY78-F1
#
_entry.id   AF-A0A1H1AY78-F1
#
_cell.length_a   1.000
_cell.length_b   1.000
_cell.length_c   1.000
_cell.angle_alpha   90.00
_cell.angle_beta   90.00
_cell.angle_gamma   90.00
#
_symmetry.space_group_name_H-M   'P 1'
#
loop_
_entity.id
_entity.type
_entity.pdbx_description
1 polymer ?
#
loop_
_entity_poly.entity_id
_entity_poly.type
_entity_poly.pdbx_seq_one_letter_code
_entity_poly.pdbx_strand_id
1 'polypeptide(L)'
;MIVILFRILILIALALLVYTVYQYYRNPERKMQIAKAKDDFYIVDEPTNSKKNIQFVYKNCLFEGEKYLGTTEDSFEVVNISVFARDPGELGGITRDDLYFIEKELLIRYPHAKIEWKHPINKLLLTIIE
;
A
#
# COMPACT_ATOMS: atom_id res chain seq x y z
N MET A 1 -35.55 35.98 14.41
CA MET A 1 -34.44 35.18 15.02
C MET A 1 -34.39 33.75 14.50
N ILE A 2 -35.51 33.02 14.46
CA ILE A 2 -35.57 31.63 13.95
C ILE A 2 -35.07 31.46 12.51
N VAL A 3 -35.37 32.40 11.61
CA VAL A 3 -34.93 32.33 10.20
C VAL A 3 -33.41 32.46 10.08
N ILE A 4 -32.77 33.27 10.92
CA ILE A 4 -31.31 33.44 10.93
C ILE A 4 -30.66 32.17 11.48
N LEU A 5 -31.22 31.58 12.54
CA LEU A 5 -30.75 30.32 13.11
C LEU A 5 -30.81 29.18 12.08
N PHE A 6 -31.91 29.09 11.32
CA PHE A 6 -32.08 28.08 10.28
C PHE A 6 -31.08 28.26 9.13
N ARG A 7 -30.80 29.50 8.72
CA ARG A 7 -29.77 29.81 7.71
C ARG A 7 -28.37 29.39 8.17
N ILE A 8 -28.03 29.64 9.44
CA ILE A 8 -26.75 29.20 10.02
C ILE A 8 -26.65 27.67 10.05
N LEU A 9 -27.73 26.99 10.43
CA LEU A 9 -27.80 25.52 10.43
C LEU A 9 -27.56 24.93 9.03
N ILE A 10 -28.16 25.51 8.00
CA ILE A 10 -27.94 25.08 6.60
C ILE A 10 -26.47 25.26 6.21
N LEU A 11 -25.85 26.39 6.57
CA LEU A 11 -24.44 26.64 6.27
C LEU A 11 -23.52 25.63 6.97
N ILE A 12 -23.79 25.30 8.23
CA ILE A 12 -23.05 24.27 8.97
C ILE A 12 -23.23 22.90 8.30
N ALA A 13 -24.46 22.54 7.94
CA ALA A 13 -24.73 21.29 7.25
C ALA A 13 -23.98 21.20 5.90
N LEU A 14 -23.92 22.30 5.14
CA LEU A 14 -23.17 22.37 3.89
C LEU A 14 -21.67 22.22 4.13
N ALA A 15 -21.12 22.89 5.15
CA ALA A 15 -19.70 22.76 5.51
C ALA A 15 -19.34 21.33 5.92
N LEU A 16 -20.21 20.65 6.69
CA LEU A 16 -20.05 19.24 7.05
C LEU A 16 -20.12 18.33 5.81
N LEU A 17 -21.00 18.62 4.86
CA LEU A 17 -21.09 17.88 3.60
C LEU A 17 -19.80 18.01 2.79
N VAL A 18 -19.28 19.24 2.63
CA VAL A 18 -18.00 19.45 1.93
C VAL A 18 -16.85 18.74 2.65
N TYR A 19 -16.78 18.84 3.98
CA TYR A 19 -15.76 18.16 4.77
C TYR A 19 -15.80 16.64 4.61
N THR A 20 -16.99 16.04 4.66
CA THR A 20 -17.16 14.59 4.48
C THR A 20 -16.80 14.13 3.08
N VAL A 21 -17.19 14.88 2.04
CA VAL A 21 -16.79 14.59 0.65
C VAL A 21 -15.27 14.67 0.49
N TYR A 22 -14.64 15.69 1.06
CA TYR A 22 -13.18 15.84 1.01
C TYR A 22 -12.46 14.67 1.70
N GLN A 23 -12.90 14.28 2.90
CA GLN A 23 -12.37 13.12 3.61
C GLN A 23 -12.58 11.82 2.82
N TYR A 24 -13.73 11.68 2.18
CA TYR A 24 -14.06 10.50 1.36
C TYR A 24 -13.13 10.32 0.16
N TYR A 25 -12.75 11.41 -0.53
CA TYR A 25 -11.79 11.34 -1.64
C TYR A 25 -10.34 11.13 -1.20
N ARG A 26 -9.99 11.53 0.02
CA ARG A 26 -8.64 11.34 0.58
C ARG A 26 -8.42 9.95 1.17
N ASN A 27 -9.44 9.12 1.29
CA ASN A 27 -9.30 7.78 1.85
C ASN A 27 -8.42 6.89 0.93
N PRO A 28 -7.18 6.56 1.35
CA PRO A 28 -6.24 5.80 0.52
C PRO A 28 -6.73 4.38 0.23
N GLU A 29 -7.50 3.77 1.14
CA GLU A 29 -8.03 2.42 0.97
C GLU A 29 -8.93 2.31 -0.28
N ARG A 30 -9.71 3.36 -0.55
CA ARG A 30 -10.58 3.41 -1.73
C ARG A 30 -9.76 3.43 -3.03
N LYS A 31 -8.63 4.15 -3.05
CA LYS A 31 -7.74 4.17 -4.22
C LYS A 31 -7.10 2.80 -4.45
N MET A 32 -6.75 2.09 -3.37
CA MET A 32 -6.26 0.71 -3.46
C MET A 32 -7.32 -0.24 -4.04
N GLN A 33 -8.58 -0.13 -3.60
CA GLN A 33 -9.68 -0.95 -4.15
C GLN A 33 -9.93 -0.68 -5.64
N ILE A 34 -9.83 0.59 -6.07
CA ILE A 34 -9.98 0.95 -7.49
C ILE A 34 -8.81 0.38 -8.31
N ALA A 35 -7.57 0.48 -7.82
CA ALA A 35 -6.42 -0.10 -8.49
C ALA A 35 -6.51 -1.64 -8.55
N LYS A 36 -6.99 -2.26 -7.47
CA LYS A 36 -7.29 -3.70 -7.39
C LYS A 36 -8.25 -4.14 -8.49
N ALA A 37 -9.34 -3.40 -8.69
CA ALA A 37 -10.33 -3.69 -9.72
C ALA A 37 -9.84 -3.42 -11.15
N LYS A 38 -8.74 -2.67 -11.32
CA LYS A 38 -8.16 -2.32 -12.63
C LYS A 38 -6.92 -3.12 -12.99
N ASP A 39 -6.47 -4.04 -12.11
CA ASP A 39 -5.19 -4.75 -12.21
C ASP A 39 -3.96 -3.83 -12.32
N ASP A 40 -4.09 -2.57 -11.89
CA ASP A 40 -2.99 -1.60 -11.88
C ASP A 40 -2.12 -1.76 -10.63
N PHE A 41 -0.83 -1.45 -10.76
CA PHE A 41 0.07 -1.33 -9.61
C PHE A 41 -0.23 -0.04 -8.85
N TYR A 42 -0.54 -0.16 -7.56
CA TYR A 42 -0.73 0.98 -6.68
C TYR A 42 -0.20 0.69 -5.29
N ILE A 43 0.57 1.62 -4.74
CA ILE A 43 1.28 1.49 -3.47
C ILE A 43 1.00 2.69 -2.58
N VAL A 44 0.69 2.39 -1.34
CA VAL A 44 0.47 3.33 -0.25
C VAL A 44 1.58 3.09 0.76
N ASP A 45 2.39 4.11 0.96
CA ASP A 45 3.50 4.07 1.89
C ASP A 45 3.67 5.42 2.58
N GLU A 46 4.15 5.38 3.82
CA GLU A 46 4.61 6.52 4.59
C GLU A 46 6.12 6.36 4.85
N PRO A 47 6.97 6.93 3.98
CA PRO A 47 8.42 6.74 4.05
C PRO A 47 9.03 7.21 5.38
N THR A 48 8.46 8.26 5.97
CA THR A 48 8.92 8.84 7.24
C THR A 48 8.54 8.01 8.46
N ASN A 49 7.65 7.02 8.31
CA ASN A 49 7.20 6.16 9.39
C ASN A 49 7.60 4.71 9.09
N SER A 50 8.75 4.31 9.63
CA SER A 50 9.28 2.95 9.51
C SER A 50 8.43 1.89 10.20
N LYS A 51 7.62 2.26 11.20
CA LYS A 51 6.74 1.32 11.92
C LYS A 51 5.47 0.97 11.14
N LYS A 52 5.14 1.75 10.11
CA LYS A 52 3.92 1.54 9.32
C LYS A 52 4.26 0.66 8.12
N ASN A 53 3.51 -0.42 7.93
CA ASN A 53 3.69 -1.31 6.79
C ASN A 53 3.39 -0.59 5.48
N ILE A 54 4.15 -0.93 4.45
CA ILE A 54 3.82 -0.61 3.06
C ILE A 54 2.61 -1.47 2.68
N GLN A 55 1.63 -0.89 2.00
CA GLN A 55 0.53 -1.66 1.42
C GLN A 55 0.51 -1.41 -0.08
N PHE A 56 0.35 -2.45 -0.88
CA PHE A 56 0.26 -2.28 -2.33
C PHE A 56 -0.57 -3.37 -2.98
N VAL A 57 -1.10 -3.07 -4.16
CA VAL A 57 -1.90 -3.98 -4.96
C VAL A 57 -1.22 -4.20 -6.31
N TYR A 58 -1.28 -5.44 -6.79
CA TYR A 58 -0.86 -5.82 -8.12
C TYR A 58 -1.67 -7.02 -8.61
N LYS A 59 -2.18 -6.98 -9.86
CA LYS A 59 -3.03 -8.05 -10.45
C LYS A 59 -4.08 -8.60 -9.48
N ASN A 60 -4.93 -7.72 -8.98
CA ASN A 60 -5.99 -8.03 -8.02
C ASN A 60 -5.52 -8.66 -6.67
N CYS A 61 -4.22 -8.74 -6.38
CA CYS A 61 -3.69 -9.25 -5.12
C CYS A 61 -3.20 -8.11 -4.22
N LEU A 62 -3.61 -8.12 -2.95
CA LEU A 62 -3.18 -7.15 -1.94
C LEU A 62 -2.01 -7.69 -1.13
N PHE A 63 -0.93 -6.92 -1.08
CA PHE A 63 0.30 -7.23 -0.37
C PHE A 63 0.57 -6.22 0.75
N GLU A 64 1.30 -6.68 1.74
CA GLU A 64 1.87 -5.86 2.80
C GLU A 64 3.37 -6.09 2.90
N GLY A 65 4.13 -5.01 3.09
CA GLY A 65 5.57 -5.00 3.30
C GLY A 65 5.88 -4.46 4.69
N GLU A 66 6.29 -5.32 5.61
CA GLU A 66 6.79 -4.91 6.92
C GLU A 66 8.23 -4.39 6.79
N LYS A 67 8.48 -3.17 7.26
CA LYS A 67 9.77 -2.48 7.14
C LYS A 67 10.63 -2.72 8.38
N TYR A 68 11.87 -3.13 8.19
CA TYR A 68 12.85 -3.26 9.26
C TYR A 68 13.96 -2.21 9.08
N LEU A 69 14.10 -1.37 10.10
CA LEU A 69 15.20 -0.43 10.22
C LEU A 69 16.50 -1.17 10.54
N GLY A 70 17.57 -0.71 9.93
CA GLY A 70 18.93 -1.09 10.27
C GLY A 70 19.85 0.11 10.08
N THR A 71 21.14 -0.18 10.05
CA THR A 71 22.20 0.81 9.86
C THR A 71 22.87 0.57 8.51
N THR A 72 22.93 1.60 7.68
CA THR A 72 23.88 1.68 6.56
C THR A 72 25.18 2.32 7.07
N GLU A 73 26.17 2.50 6.19
CA GLU A 73 27.43 3.15 6.54
C GLU A 73 27.23 4.61 6.98
N ASP A 74 26.23 5.28 6.40
CA ASP A 74 26.01 6.71 6.58
C ASP A 74 24.79 7.05 7.45
N SER A 75 23.76 6.17 7.53
CA SER A 75 22.53 6.52 8.25
C SER A 75 21.67 5.32 8.71
N PHE A 76 20.59 5.59 9.45
CA PHE A 76 19.58 4.58 9.81
C PHE A 76 18.50 4.54 8.73
N GLU A 77 18.40 3.41 8.03
CA GLU A 77 17.50 3.25 6.89
C GLU A 77 16.76 1.92 6.93
N VAL A 78 15.76 1.77 6.06
CA VAL A 78 15.05 0.50 5.89
C VAL A 78 15.95 -0.45 5.09
N VAL A 79 16.47 -1.48 5.75
CA VAL A 79 17.44 -2.43 5.17
C VAL A 79 16.81 -3.77 4.81
N ASN A 80 15.60 -4.05 5.30
CA ASN A 80 14.85 -5.25 4.93
C ASN A 80 13.35 -4.93 4.87
N ILE A 81 12.67 -5.49 3.87
CA ILE A 81 11.22 -5.41 3.72
C ILE A 81 10.69 -6.84 3.57
N SER A 82 9.93 -7.29 4.57
CA SER A 82 9.25 -8.59 4.52
C SER A 82 7.89 -8.44 3.86
N VAL A 83 7.71 -9.06 2.70
CA VAL A 83 6.49 -8.96 1.89
C VAL A 83 5.64 -10.21 2.02
N PHE A 84 4.36 -10.03 2.32
CA PHE A 84 3.36 -11.10 2.39
C PHE A 84 2.06 -10.70 1.68
N ALA A 85 1.36 -11.67 1.11
CA ALA A 85 0.01 -11.46 0.59
C ALA A 85 -0.99 -11.48 1.75
N ARG A 86 -1.93 -10.54 1.76
CA ARG A 86 -2.99 -10.52 2.78
C ARG A 86 -3.94 -11.70 2.63
N ASP A 87 -4.24 -12.08 1.40
CA ASP A 87 -4.98 -13.30 1.07
C ASP A 87 -4.17 -14.17 0.08
N PRO A 88 -3.59 -15.29 0.53
CA PRO A 88 -2.87 -16.21 -0.34
C PRO A 88 -3.70 -16.81 -1.47
N GLY A 89 -5.04 -16.85 -1.35
CA GLY A 89 -5.93 -17.32 -2.41
C GLY A 89 -5.94 -16.42 -3.64
N GLU A 90 -5.59 -15.14 -3.48
CA GLU A 90 -5.51 -14.15 -4.55
C GLU A 90 -4.18 -14.19 -5.31
N LEU A 91 -3.21 -15.02 -4.88
CA LEU A 91 -1.93 -15.19 -5.58
C LEU A 91 -2.05 -15.94 -6.92
N GLY A 92 -3.23 -16.48 -7.23
CA GLY A 92 -3.50 -17.16 -8.49
C GLY A 92 -3.20 -16.26 -9.69
N GLY A 93 -2.28 -16.69 -10.56
CA GLY A 93 -1.89 -15.94 -11.76
C GLY A 93 -0.69 -15.01 -11.58
N ILE A 94 -0.15 -14.87 -10.37
CA ILE A 94 1.13 -14.18 -10.13
C ILE A 94 2.28 -15.07 -10.62
N THR A 95 3.11 -14.52 -11.51
CA THR A 95 4.30 -15.19 -12.03
C THR A 95 5.58 -14.72 -11.34
N ARG A 96 6.72 -15.31 -11.66
CA ARG A 96 8.01 -14.81 -11.17
C ARG A 96 8.35 -13.43 -11.72
N ASP A 97 8.06 -13.19 -12.99
CA ASP A 97 8.32 -11.90 -13.64
C ASP A 97 7.54 -10.78 -12.96
N ASP A 98 6.33 -11.08 -12.49
CA ASP A 98 5.54 -10.17 -11.67
C ASP A 98 6.21 -9.86 -10.33
N LEU A 99 6.77 -10.87 -9.65
CA LEU A 99 7.52 -10.64 -8.40
C LEU A 99 8.78 -9.80 -8.63
N TYR A 100 9.50 -10.02 -9.74
CA TYR A 100 10.65 -9.20 -10.11
C TYR A 100 10.24 -7.75 -10.41
N PHE A 101 9.11 -7.54 -11.09
CA PHE A 101 8.56 -6.21 -11.30
C PHE A 101 8.26 -5.49 -9.99
N ILE A 102 7.55 -6.16 -9.07
CA ILE A 102 7.21 -5.60 -7.76
C ILE A 102 8.48 -5.29 -6.95
N GLU A 103 9.44 -6.21 -6.92
CA GLU A 103 10.72 -6.02 -6.24
C GLU A 103 11.44 -4.78 -6.76
N LYS A 104 11.52 -4.59 -8.08
CA LYS A 104 12.10 -3.40 -8.68
C LYS A 104 11.38 -2.12 -8.25
N GLU A 105 10.05 -2.11 -8.24
CA GLU A 105 9.25 -0.95 -7.79
C GLU A 105 9.48 -0.61 -6.32
N LEU A 106 9.67 -1.61 -5.46
CA LEU A 106 10.01 -1.41 -4.06
C LEU A 106 11.43 -0.86 -3.89
N LEU A 107 12.40 -1.40 -4.63
CA LEU A 107 13.81 -0.96 -4.58
C LEU A 107 14.02 0.45 -5.13
N ILE A 108 13.17 0.94 -6.04
CA ILE A 108 13.19 2.35 -6.47
C ILE A 108 12.94 3.29 -5.27
N ARG A 109 12.13 2.87 -4.29
CA ARG A 109 11.83 3.67 -3.08
C ARG A 109 12.80 3.38 -1.94
N TYR A 110 13.25 2.13 -1.84
CA TYR A 110 14.10 1.63 -0.77
C TYR A 110 15.34 0.94 -1.37
N PRO A 111 16.31 1.73 -1.89
CA PRO A 111 17.42 1.20 -2.68
C PRO A 111 18.38 0.32 -1.87
N HIS A 112 18.44 0.50 -0.55
CA HIS A 112 19.28 -0.27 0.35
C HIS A 112 18.56 -1.46 1.01
N ALA A 113 17.26 -1.64 0.72
CA ALA A 113 16.49 -2.72 1.31
C ALA A 113 16.72 -4.04 0.58
N LYS A 114 16.84 -5.13 1.33
CA LYS A 114 16.63 -6.48 0.81
C LYS A 114 15.15 -6.81 0.87
N ILE A 115 14.58 -7.33 -0.21
CA ILE A 115 13.19 -7.79 -0.23
C ILE A 115 13.14 -9.27 0.17
N GLU A 116 12.38 -9.56 1.23
CA GLU A 116 12.16 -10.92 1.71
C GLU A 116 10.71 -11.33 1.47
N TRP A 117 10.49 -12.22 0.52
CA TRP A 117 9.18 -12.79 0.26
C TRP A 117 8.83 -13.82 1.32
N LYS A 118 7.67 -13.68 1.97
CA LYS A 118 7.16 -14.66 2.94
C LYS A 118 6.39 -15.78 2.24
N HIS A 119 6.08 -16.82 3.01
CA HIS A 119 5.26 -17.92 2.53
C HIS A 119 3.84 -17.46 2.16
N PRO A 120 3.21 -17.98 1.07
CA PRO A 120 3.72 -19.01 0.15
C PRO A 120 4.54 -18.47 -1.04
N ILE A 121 4.68 -17.15 -1.17
CA ILE A 121 5.33 -16.49 -2.33
C ILE A 121 6.77 -16.99 -2.52
N ASN A 122 7.51 -17.15 -1.43
CA ASN A 122 8.88 -17.68 -1.47
C ASN A 122 9.01 -19.06 -2.13
N LYS A 123 7.96 -19.89 -2.12
CA LYS A 123 7.97 -21.19 -2.79
C LYS A 123 8.11 -21.01 -4.29
N LEU A 124 7.46 -20.00 -4.86
CA LEU A 124 7.57 -19.70 -6.28
C LEU A 124 9.00 -19.35 -6.66
N LEU A 125 9.75 -18.63 -5.82
CA LEU A 125 11.15 -18.25 -6.09
C LEU A 125 12.14 -19.41 -5.90
N LEU A 126 11.85 -20.34 -5.01
CA LEU A 126 12.71 -21.49 -4.71
C LEU A 126 12.56 -22.65 -5.71
N THR A 127 11.43 -22.76 -6.40
CA THR A 127 11.23 -23.83 -7.38
C THR A 127 12.17 -23.60 -8.57
N ILE A 128 13.24 -24.37 -8.69
CA ILE A 128 14.06 -24.34 -9.91
C ILE A 128 13.19 -24.94 -11.03
N ILE A 129 13.09 -24.26 -12.18
CA ILE A 129 12.42 -24.84 -13.36
C ILE A 129 13.37 -25.91 -13.89
N GLU A 130 12.98 -27.18 -13.79
CA GLU A 130 13.60 -28.30 -14.52
C GLU A 130 13.22 -28.28 -16.00
#